data_AF-A0A960L1B3-F1
#
_entry.id   AF-A0A960L1B3-F1
#
_cell.length_a   1.000
_cell.length_b   1.000
_cell.length_c   1.000
_cell.angle_alpha   90.00
_cell.angle_beta   90.00
_cell.angle_gamma   90.00
#
_symmetry.space_group_name_H-M   'P 1'
#
loop_
_entity.id
_entity.type
_entity.pdbx_description
1 polymer ?
#
loop_
_entity_poly.entity_id
_entity_poly.type
_entity_poly.pdbx_seq_one_letter_code
_entity_poly.pdbx_strand_id
1 'polypeptide(L)'
;YLADQQNWPDLRDLNGDPTHYRDHHNHLRAWCHGAPGIALSRWLMGPIWPDTELERELAEAFHSTLAHPLSLNMSICHGLLGNLWIADRIAAHFENRDGQHKVREQLQQFGGLIDNDRPPSGLPHQLHSPTLFNGIAGMGLALLAMMGHSVPCPLWLEI
;
A
#
# COMPACT_ATOMS: atom_id res chain seq x y z
N TYR A 1 7.25 -15.28 -5.12
CA TYR A 1 7.34 -14.82 -3.73
C TYR A 1 8.72 -15.15 -3.17
N LEU A 2 9.38 -14.21 -2.50
CA LEU A 2 10.64 -14.41 -1.78
C LEU A 2 10.33 -14.44 -0.28
N ALA A 3 10.40 -15.62 0.33
CA ALA A 3 9.92 -15.85 1.70
C ALA A 3 10.73 -15.07 2.76
N ASP A 4 12.02 -14.89 2.54
CA ASP A 4 12.93 -14.11 3.40
C ASP A 4 12.61 -12.61 3.36
N GLN A 5 12.07 -12.12 2.25
CA GLN A 5 11.67 -10.71 2.08
C GLN A 5 10.18 -10.47 2.37
N GLN A 6 9.41 -11.56 2.52
CA GLN A 6 7.96 -11.57 2.59
C GLN A 6 7.31 -10.72 1.47
N ASN A 7 7.87 -10.73 0.26
CA ASN A 7 7.39 -9.90 -0.84
C ASN A 7 7.65 -10.55 -2.21
N TRP A 8 7.06 -10.00 -3.26
CA TRP A 8 7.35 -10.39 -4.63
C TRP A 8 8.43 -9.48 -5.21
N PRO A 9 9.48 -10.04 -5.84
CA PRO A 9 10.53 -9.25 -6.44
C PRO A 9 10.02 -8.56 -7.71
N ASP A 10 10.49 -7.35 -7.94
CA ASP A 10 10.33 -6.71 -9.24
C ASP A 10 11.31 -7.37 -10.24
N LEU A 11 10.74 -8.06 -11.24
CA LEU A 11 11.49 -8.78 -12.27
C LEU A 11 11.77 -7.93 -13.51
N ARG A 12 11.42 -6.64 -13.51
CA ARG A 12 11.74 -5.75 -14.62
C ARG A 12 13.25 -5.56 -14.69
N ASP A 13 13.79 -5.73 -15.90
CA ASP A 13 15.17 -5.42 -16.18
C ASP A 13 15.33 -3.90 -16.36
N LEU A 14 15.54 -3.20 -15.25
CA LEU A 14 15.62 -1.74 -15.25
C LEU A 14 16.98 -1.23 -15.78
N ASN A 15 18.01 -2.08 -15.88
CA ASN A 15 19.38 -1.67 -16.17
C ASN A 15 20.16 -2.57 -17.17
N GLY A 16 19.57 -3.63 -17.72
CA GLY A 16 20.25 -4.56 -18.63
C GLY A 16 21.22 -5.54 -17.94
N ASP A 17 21.18 -5.66 -16.61
CA ASP A 17 22.10 -6.50 -15.82
C ASP A 17 21.36 -7.64 -15.09
N PRO A 18 21.53 -8.90 -15.53
CA PRO A 18 20.86 -10.05 -14.94
C PRO A 18 21.36 -10.45 -13.54
N THR A 19 22.37 -9.77 -12.98
CA THR A 19 22.83 -9.98 -11.59
C THR A 19 22.12 -9.07 -10.58
N HIS A 20 21.41 -8.04 -11.07
CA HIS A 20 20.76 -7.02 -10.24
C HIS A 20 19.44 -7.47 -9.59
N TYR A 21 18.92 -8.65 -9.95
CA TYR A 21 17.71 -9.23 -9.34
C TYR A 21 17.86 -9.54 -7.84
N ARG A 22 19.11 -9.62 -7.33
CA ARG A 22 19.38 -10.03 -5.94
C ARG A 22 19.90 -8.91 -5.03
N ASP A 23 20.51 -7.84 -5.55
CA ASP A 23 21.38 -7.01 -4.69
C ASP A 23 20.83 -5.62 -4.28
N HIS A 24 20.05 -4.89 -5.08
CA HIS A 24 19.79 -3.49 -4.72
C HIS A 24 18.34 -3.04 -4.95
N HIS A 25 17.65 -2.75 -3.84
CA HIS A 25 16.53 -1.79 -3.71
C HIS A 25 15.18 -2.07 -4.40
N ASN A 26 14.98 -3.19 -5.07
CA ASN A 26 13.79 -3.42 -5.93
C ASN A 26 12.58 -4.12 -5.27
N HIS A 27 12.52 -4.19 -3.93
CA HIS A 27 11.37 -4.77 -3.21
C HIS A 27 10.42 -3.69 -2.71
N LEU A 28 9.91 -2.86 -3.64
CA LEU A 28 8.84 -1.92 -3.32
C LEU A 28 7.68 -2.68 -2.67
N ARG A 29 7.17 -2.14 -1.57
CA ARG A 29 5.90 -2.57 -0.96
C ARG A 29 4.90 -1.44 -1.18
N ALA A 30 4.46 -1.35 -2.43
CA ALA A 30 3.60 -0.29 -2.92
C ALA A 30 2.38 -0.88 -3.64
N TRP A 31 1.35 -0.06 -3.82
CA TRP A 31 0.22 -0.42 -4.67
C TRP A 31 0.67 -0.65 -6.12
N CYS A 32 1.53 0.22 -6.67
CA CYS A 32 2.01 0.07 -8.04
C CYS A 32 2.94 -1.15 -8.25
N HIS A 33 3.72 -1.51 -7.23
CA HIS A 33 4.67 -2.63 -7.28
C HIS A 33 4.83 -3.26 -5.88
N GLY A 34 4.41 -4.53 -5.76
CA GLY A 34 4.66 -5.37 -4.58
C GLY A 34 3.41 -5.82 -3.82
N ALA A 35 3.63 -6.25 -2.58
CA ALA A 35 2.60 -6.88 -1.75
C ALA A 35 1.27 -6.11 -1.64
N PRO A 36 1.22 -4.77 -1.48
CA PRO A 36 -0.08 -4.07 -1.37
C PRO A 36 -0.94 -4.21 -2.63
N GLY A 37 -0.35 -4.03 -3.83
CA GLY A 37 -1.06 -4.24 -5.10
C GLY A 37 -1.49 -5.70 -5.30
N ILE A 38 -0.64 -6.65 -4.89
CA ILE A 38 -0.96 -8.08 -4.95
C ILE A 38 -2.12 -8.40 -4.00
N ALA A 39 -2.06 -7.97 -2.74
CA ALA A 39 -3.14 -8.16 -1.76
C ALA A 39 -4.47 -7.63 -2.29
N LEU A 40 -4.48 -6.42 -2.83
CA LEU A 40 -5.66 -5.82 -3.45
C LEU A 40 -6.20 -6.69 -4.58
N SER A 41 -5.34 -7.12 -5.52
CA SER A 41 -5.77 -7.96 -6.63
C SER A 41 -6.38 -9.30 -6.17
N ARG A 42 -5.77 -9.96 -5.18
CA ARG A 42 -6.25 -11.25 -4.66
C ARG A 42 -7.56 -11.13 -3.91
N TRP A 43 -7.70 -10.07 -3.11
CA TRP A 43 -8.96 -9.77 -2.43
C TRP A 43 -10.10 -9.52 -3.42
N LEU A 44 -9.86 -8.75 -4.50
CA LEU A 44 -10.88 -8.49 -5.52
C LEU A 44 -11.22 -9.73 -6.36
N MET A 45 -10.27 -10.62 -6.59
CA MET A 45 -10.48 -11.86 -7.35
C MET A 45 -11.23 -12.93 -6.54
N GLY A 46 -11.02 -13.01 -5.22
CA GLY A 46 -11.53 -14.09 -4.37
C GLY A 46 -13.03 -14.41 -4.54
N PRO A 47 -13.94 -13.41 -4.55
CA PRO A 47 -15.36 -13.65 -4.78
C PRO A 47 -15.72 -14.22 -6.16
N ILE A 48 -14.87 -14.01 -7.15
CA ILE A 48 -15.08 -14.42 -8.56
C ILE A 48 -14.42 -15.77 -8.84
N TRP A 49 -13.26 -16.01 -8.23
CA TRP A 49 -12.44 -17.19 -8.43
C TRP A 49 -11.92 -17.73 -7.08
N PRO A 50 -12.71 -18.59 -6.42
CA PRO A 50 -12.27 -19.24 -5.18
C PRO A 50 -11.11 -20.19 -5.45
N ASP A 51 -9.94 -19.88 -4.89
CA ASP A 51 -8.71 -20.63 -5.08
C ASP A 51 -7.84 -20.51 -3.82
N THR A 52 -7.47 -21.65 -3.26
CA THR A 52 -6.70 -21.73 -2.01
C THR A 52 -5.33 -21.08 -2.12
N GLU A 53 -4.74 -21.06 -3.31
CA GLU A 53 -3.46 -20.39 -3.55
C GLU A 53 -3.63 -18.87 -3.54
N LEU A 54 -4.73 -18.34 -4.12
CA LEU A 54 -5.02 -16.90 -4.05
C LEU A 54 -5.31 -16.46 -2.61
N GLU A 55 -6.00 -17.29 -1.82
CA GLU A 55 -6.22 -17.05 -0.39
C GLU A 55 -4.89 -17.01 0.40
N ARG A 56 -3.99 -17.96 0.11
CA ARG A 56 -2.64 -18.00 0.70
C ARG A 56 -1.84 -16.75 0.33
N GLU A 57 -1.81 -16.39 -0.95
CA GLU A 57 -1.12 -15.18 -1.43
C GLU A 57 -1.71 -13.90 -0.84
N LEU A 58 -3.03 -13.81 -0.69
CA LEU A 58 -3.70 -12.69 -0.03
C LEU A 58 -3.23 -12.56 1.41
N ALA A 59 -3.21 -13.65 2.17
CA ALA A 59 -2.79 -13.63 3.57
C ALA A 59 -1.33 -13.17 3.72
N GLU A 60 -0.42 -13.67 2.86
CA GLU A 60 0.99 -13.26 2.84
C GLU A 60 1.16 -11.79 2.45
N ALA A 61 0.49 -11.37 1.40
CA ALA A 61 0.56 -10.01 0.89
C ALA A 61 -0.04 -9.00 1.89
N PHE A 62 -1.13 -9.35 2.55
CA PHE A 62 -1.73 -8.55 3.63
C PHE A 62 -0.77 -8.39 4.81
N HIS A 63 -0.16 -9.49 5.27
CA HIS A 63 0.84 -9.43 6.36
C HIS A 63 2.03 -8.56 5.99
N SER A 64 2.55 -8.71 4.77
CA SER A 64 3.66 -7.91 4.25
C SER A 64 3.33 -6.43 4.14
N THR A 65 2.09 -6.11 3.73
CA THR A 65 1.57 -4.74 3.63
C THR A 65 1.55 -4.07 5.01
N LEU A 66 1.09 -4.77 6.04
CA LEU A 66 1.07 -4.26 7.43
C LEU A 66 2.46 -4.23 8.07
N ALA A 67 3.38 -5.10 7.66
CA ALA A 67 4.74 -5.16 8.19
C ALA A 67 5.70 -4.15 7.56
N HIS A 68 5.27 -3.39 6.54
CA HIS A 68 6.16 -2.43 5.89
C HIS A 68 6.53 -1.29 6.85
N PRO A 69 7.82 -1.00 7.07
CA PRO A 69 8.24 0.10 7.92
C PRO A 69 7.67 1.42 7.42
N LEU A 70 7.34 2.28 8.38
CA LEU A 70 6.90 3.65 8.17
C LEU A 70 7.84 4.34 7.16
N SER A 71 7.34 4.71 5.98
CA SER A 71 8.10 5.43 4.96
C SER A 71 7.77 6.93 5.00
N LEU A 72 8.76 7.80 4.76
CA LEU A 72 8.57 9.25 4.63
C LEU A 72 7.89 9.62 3.29
N ASN A 73 6.82 8.91 2.93
CA ASN A 73 6.03 9.11 1.73
C ASN A 73 4.58 8.75 2.05
N MET A 74 3.69 9.75 2.04
CA MET A 74 2.27 9.56 2.32
C MET A 74 1.42 9.40 1.06
N SER A 75 2.02 9.30 -0.13
CA SER A 75 1.28 9.10 -1.38
C SER A 75 0.45 7.81 -1.39
N ILE A 76 -0.54 7.75 -2.27
CA ILE A 76 -1.38 6.55 -2.43
C ILE A 76 -0.82 5.55 -3.46
N CYS A 77 0.12 5.97 -4.32
CA CYS A 77 0.72 5.10 -5.33
C CYS A 77 1.76 4.12 -4.73
N HIS A 78 2.68 4.66 -3.94
CA HIS A 78 3.82 3.94 -3.36
C HIS A 78 4.21 4.47 -1.98
N GLY A 79 3.23 5.01 -1.27
CA GLY A 79 3.38 5.53 0.08
C GLY A 79 2.45 4.86 1.08
N LEU A 80 2.58 5.31 2.32
CA LEU A 80 1.86 4.79 3.48
C LEU A 80 0.35 4.75 3.27
N LEU A 81 -0.26 5.87 2.84
CA LEU A 81 -1.72 5.98 2.80
C LEU A 81 -2.34 5.01 1.80
N GLY A 82 -1.65 4.71 0.69
CA GLY A 82 -2.10 3.68 -0.25
C GLY A 82 -2.13 2.30 0.40
N ASN A 83 -1.05 1.94 1.07
CA ASN A 83 -0.92 0.65 1.76
C ASN A 83 -1.96 0.50 2.87
N LEU A 84 -2.11 1.52 3.70
CA LEU A 84 -3.08 1.53 4.79
C LEU A 84 -4.52 1.48 4.28
N TRP A 85 -4.84 2.18 3.19
CA TRP A 85 -6.19 2.15 2.63
C TRP A 85 -6.56 0.76 2.12
N ILE A 86 -5.64 0.09 1.42
CA ILE A 86 -5.82 -1.30 0.98
C ILE A 86 -5.98 -2.23 2.20
N ALA A 87 -5.08 -2.13 3.17
CA ALA A 87 -5.08 -3.00 4.34
C ALA A 87 -6.36 -2.81 5.19
N ASP A 88 -6.83 -1.58 5.37
CA ASP A 88 -8.06 -1.29 6.12
C ASP A 88 -9.28 -1.93 5.46
N ARG A 89 -9.41 -1.84 4.14
CA ARG A 89 -10.52 -2.43 3.40
C ARG A 89 -10.52 -3.95 3.46
N ILE A 90 -9.36 -4.58 3.27
CA ILE A 90 -9.23 -6.04 3.41
C ILE A 90 -9.56 -6.45 4.85
N ALA A 91 -9.00 -5.77 5.85
CA ALA A 91 -9.26 -6.08 7.25
C ALA A 91 -10.74 -5.91 7.62
N ALA A 92 -11.40 -4.87 7.13
CA ALA A 92 -12.83 -4.64 7.34
C ALA A 92 -13.68 -5.75 6.69
N HIS A 93 -13.35 -6.15 5.47
CA HIS A 93 -14.08 -7.21 4.75
C HIS A 93 -14.07 -8.55 5.51
N PHE A 94 -12.95 -8.89 6.14
CA PHE A 94 -12.80 -10.13 6.93
C PHE A 94 -13.08 -9.95 8.43
N GLU A 95 -13.65 -8.81 8.85
CA GLU A 95 -13.87 -8.48 10.28
C GLU A 95 -12.60 -8.63 11.15
N ASN A 96 -11.43 -8.45 10.57
CA ASN A 96 -10.12 -8.58 11.21
C ASN A 96 -9.81 -7.34 12.07
N ARG A 97 -10.26 -7.37 13.33
CA ARG A 97 -10.08 -6.29 14.30
C ARG A 97 -8.62 -5.94 14.57
N ASP A 98 -7.74 -6.94 14.61
CA ASP A 98 -6.30 -6.75 14.86
C ASP A 98 -5.64 -6.04 13.67
N GLY A 99 -6.01 -6.41 12.44
CA GLY A 99 -5.58 -5.73 11.22
C GLY A 99 -5.99 -4.26 11.22
N GLN A 100 -7.27 -3.98 11.52
CA GLN A 100 -7.76 -2.61 11.63
C GLN A 100 -7.10 -1.82 12.77
N HIS A 101 -6.76 -2.48 13.88
CA HIS A 101 -6.02 -1.85 14.97
C HIS A 101 -4.64 -1.40 14.51
N LYS A 102 -3.88 -2.29 13.84
CA LYS A 102 -2.56 -1.98 13.28
C LYS A 102 -2.60 -0.83 12.27
N VAL A 103 -3.63 -0.78 11.41
CA VAL A 103 -3.84 0.34 10.49
C VAL A 103 -3.97 1.66 11.26
N ARG A 104 -4.83 1.70 12.29
CA ARG A 104 -5.03 2.90 13.11
C ARG A 104 -3.77 3.32 13.84
N GLU A 105 -3.02 2.37 14.40
CA GLU A 105 -1.74 2.66 15.07
C GLU A 105 -0.73 3.31 14.12
N GLN A 106 -0.57 2.76 12.91
CA GLN A 106 0.34 3.34 11.92
C GLN A 106 -0.12 4.73 11.45
N LEU A 107 -1.42 4.92 11.25
CA LEU A 107 -1.97 6.23 10.88
C LEU A 107 -1.72 7.27 11.99
N GLN A 108 -1.91 6.90 13.26
CA GLN A 108 -1.67 7.78 14.41
C GLN A 108 -0.19 8.14 14.56
N GLN A 109 0.72 7.18 14.36
CA GLN A 109 2.17 7.42 14.37
C GLN A 109 2.58 8.46 13.32
N PHE A 110 1.91 8.49 12.18
CA PHE A 110 2.15 9.48 11.12
C PHE A 110 1.39 10.78 11.27
N GLY A 111 0.27 10.81 12.00
CA GLY A 111 -0.50 12.03 12.25
C GLY A 111 0.36 13.16 12.81
N GLY A 112 1.30 12.85 13.70
CA GLY A 112 2.26 13.82 14.26
C GLY A 112 3.26 14.41 13.26
N LEU A 113 3.38 13.86 12.04
CA LEU A 113 4.23 14.40 10.97
C LEU A 113 3.49 15.37 10.04
N ILE A 114 2.15 15.36 10.06
CA ILE A 114 1.29 16.21 9.23
C ILE A 114 1.28 17.66 9.74
N ASP A 115 1.58 17.87 11.03
CA ASP A 115 1.59 19.18 11.71
C ASP A 115 2.63 20.19 11.15
N ASN A 116 3.49 19.79 10.21
CA ASN A 116 4.53 20.64 9.61
C ASN A 116 4.10 21.40 8.33
N ASP A 117 2.78 21.55 8.07
CA ASP A 117 2.19 22.17 6.87
C ASP A 117 2.62 21.55 5.52
N ARG A 118 3.38 20.45 5.57
CA ARG A 118 4.07 19.87 4.43
C ARG A 118 4.12 18.34 4.52
N PRO A 119 2.99 17.64 4.34
CA PRO A 119 2.99 16.18 4.34
C PRO A 119 3.89 15.65 3.22
N PRO A 120 4.73 14.63 3.50
CA PRO A 120 5.76 14.18 2.57
C PRO A 120 5.13 13.50 1.35
N SER A 121 5.39 14.05 0.16
CA SER A 121 4.87 13.54 -1.10
C SER A 121 5.65 12.33 -1.62
N GLY A 122 5.06 11.62 -2.58
CA GLY A 122 5.70 10.50 -3.27
C GLY A 122 6.63 10.92 -4.41
N LEU A 123 6.87 12.21 -4.58
CA LEU A 123 7.75 12.75 -5.61
C LEU A 123 9.20 12.86 -5.12
N PRO A 124 10.18 12.87 -6.04
CA PRO A 124 11.57 13.18 -5.68
C PRO A 124 11.65 14.45 -4.83
N HIS A 125 12.48 14.41 -3.78
CA HIS A 125 12.63 15.51 -2.82
C HIS A 125 11.34 15.91 -2.08
N GLN A 126 10.32 15.06 -2.05
CA GLN A 126 9.04 15.30 -1.37
C GLN A 126 8.36 16.61 -1.80
N LEU A 127 8.54 16.99 -3.06
CA LEU A 127 7.95 18.21 -3.63
C LEU A 127 6.44 18.24 -3.41
N HIS A 128 5.92 19.35 -2.88
CA HIS A 128 4.48 19.55 -2.77
C HIS A 128 3.85 19.51 -4.15
N SER A 129 2.84 18.68 -4.29
CA SER A 129 2.14 18.49 -5.56
C SER A 129 0.66 18.27 -5.29
N PRO A 130 -0.24 18.92 -6.04
CA PRO A 130 -1.68 18.69 -5.95
C PRO A 130 -2.12 17.42 -6.68
N THR A 131 -1.19 16.56 -7.11
CA THR A 131 -1.52 15.36 -7.88
C THR A 131 -2.24 14.31 -7.04
N LEU A 132 -3.09 13.52 -7.71
CA LEU A 132 -3.88 12.47 -7.07
C LEU A 132 -2.98 11.36 -6.52
N PHE A 133 -2.15 10.73 -7.33
CA PHE A 133 -1.45 9.52 -6.92
C PHE A 133 -0.24 9.76 -6.02
N ASN A 134 0.46 10.88 -6.21
CA ASN A 134 1.75 11.16 -5.56
C ASN A 134 1.71 12.36 -4.61
N GLY A 135 0.59 13.07 -4.55
CA GLY A 135 0.47 14.37 -3.92
C GLY A 135 -0.66 14.48 -2.90
N ILE A 136 -0.93 15.71 -2.47
CA ILE A 136 -1.84 16.01 -1.36
C ILE A 136 -3.30 15.68 -1.66
N ALA A 137 -3.70 15.64 -2.94
CA ALA A 137 -5.07 15.33 -3.32
C ALA A 137 -5.44 13.87 -2.97
N GLY A 138 -4.57 12.90 -3.29
CA GLY A 138 -4.79 11.51 -2.89
C GLY A 138 -4.63 11.28 -1.41
N MET A 139 -3.74 12.03 -0.75
CA MET A 139 -3.60 11.96 0.70
C MET A 139 -4.91 12.36 1.38
N GLY A 140 -5.48 13.50 1.00
CA GLY A 140 -6.77 13.95 1.52
C GLY A 140 -7.89 12.94 1.26
N LEU A 141 -7.93 12.35 0.07
CA LEU A 141 -8.92 11.33 -0.29
C LEU A 141 -8.81 10.08 0.59
N ALA A 142 -7.59 9.55 0.77
CA ALA A 142 -7.34 8.39 1.62
C ALA A 142 -7.72 8.67 3.10
N LEU A 143 -7.37 9.86 3.61
CA LEU A 143 -7.74 10.26 4.97
C LEU A 143 -9.26 10.37 5.15
N LEU A 144 -9.98 10.96 4.18
CA LEU A 144 -11.44 10.98 4.19
C LEU A 144 -12.02 9.56 4.25
N ALA A 145 -11.50 8.65 3.43
CA ALA A 145 -11.92 7.25 3.43
C ALA A 145 -11.70 6.59 4.81
N MET A 146 -10.53 6.80 5.43
CA MET A 146 -10.18 6.26 6.75
C MET A 146 -11.00 6.85 7.89
N MET A 147 -11.52 8.07 7.74
CA MET A 147 -12.48 8.66 8.67
C MET A 147 -13.91 8.14 8.47
N GLY A 148 -14.11 7.19 7.55
CA GLY A 148 -15.41 6.57 7.27
C GLY A 148 -16.27 7.36 6.28
N HIS A 149 -15.73 8.38 5.61
CA HIS A 149 -16.46 9.05 4.54
C HIS A 149 -16.56 8.14 3.31
N SER A 150 -17.72 8.13 2.68
CA SER A 150 -17.92 7.49 1.39
C SER A 150 -17.22 8.33 0.32
N VAL A 151 -16.09 7.82 -0.19
CA VAL A 151 -15.32 8.42 -1.28
C VAL A 151 -14.90 7.31 -2.25
N PRO A 152 -14.86 7.61 -3.57
CA PRO A 152 -14.40 6.63 -4.55
C PRO A 152 -12.93 6.31 -4.32
N CYS A 153 -12.55 5.04 -4.45
CA CYS A 153 -11.15 4.66 -4.34
C CYS A 153 -10.49 4.52 -5.72
N PRO A 154 -9.48 5.36 -6.04
CA PRO A 154 -8.79 5.28 -7.32
C PRO A 154 -7.86 4.07 -7.43
N LEU A 155 -7.55 3.38 -6.32
CA LEU A 155 -6.62 2.24 -6.32
C LEU A 155 -7.22 0.97 -6.93
N TRP A 156 -8.55 0.83 -6.89
CA TRP A 156 -9.29 -0.28 -7.53
C TRP A 156 -10.48 0.20 -8.37
N LEU A 157 -10.48 1.49 -8.73
CA LEU A 157 -11.48 2.10 -9.62
C LEU A 157 -12.93 1.87 -9.14
N GLU A 158 -13.16 1.98 -7.83
CA GLU A 158 -14.51 1.95 -7.25
C GLU A 158 -15.26 3.19 -7.72
N ILE A 159 -16.39 2.98 -8.41
CA ILE A 159 -17.30 4.03 -8.89
C ILE A 159 -18.43 4.23 -7.88
#